data_AF-A0A9W8QWS8-F1
#
_entry.id   AF-A0A9W8QWS8-F1
#
_cell.length_a   1.000
_cell.length_b   1.000
_cell.length_c   1.000
_cell.angle_alpha   90.00
_cell.angle_beta   90.00
_cell.angle_gamma   90.00
#
_symmetry.space_group_name_H-M   'P 1'
#
loop_
_entity.id
_entity.type
_entity.pdbx_description
1 polymer ?
#
loop_
_entity_poly.entity_id
_entity_poly.type
_entity_poly.pdbx_seq_one_letter_code
_entity_poly.pdbx_strand_id
1 'polypeptide(L)'
;MASYPPAQCCTTGFRHEGTPQGKDIRIAGGKYAAYLATPPPDKAKKSTAVLYLPDIMGVWQNSRLLADEFAANGYLTLLLDTFNGDPIPVRSVDADEVNIPAWLAGGSTGDNPHNEPAVDPIVKDAIKVLKEEYGVKKLGAVGYCFGAKYLVRHFNEGIDVGYLAHPSFVNADELAAINGPISIAAAETDHIFPPEKRHETEDILLRNGKTYQLTLFSKVAHGFAVRSDVSKREQKWAKEQAFYQAIVWFNEYLE
;
A
#
# COMPACT_ATOMS: atom_id res chain seq x y z
N MET A 1 9.49 16.49 -2.41
CA MET A 1 8.94 15.12 -2.50
C MET A 1 9.96 14.16 -1.93
N ALA A 2 9.55 13.33 -0.98
CA ALA A 2 10.38 12.36 -0.27
C ALA A 2 10.52 11.02 -1.02
N SER A 3 9.85 10.85 -2.16
CA SER A 3 10.14 9.83 -3.16
C SER A 3 9.81 10.34 -4.56
N TYR A 4 10.27 9.65 -5.60
CA TYR A 4 9.99 10.02 -6.98
C TYR A 4 8.63 9.47 -7.47
N PRO A 5 8.16 9.95 -8.63
CA PRO A 5 7.05 9.34 -9.34
C PRO A 5 7.30 7.85 -9.69
N PRO A 6 6.25 7.04 -9.89
CA PRO A 6 6.33 5.69 -10.43
C PRO A 6 7.00 5.73 -11.80
N ALA A 7 7.76 4.69 -12.08
CA ALA A 7 8.54 4.53 -13.30
C ALA A 7 8.43 3.08 -13.78
N GLN A 8 9.14 2.71 -14.85
CA GLN A 8 9.09 1.36 -15.41
C GLN A 8 9.48 0.26 -14.42
N CYS A 9 10.29 0.54 -13.40
CA CYS A 9 10.54 -0.45 -12.34
C CYS A 9 9.27 -0.83 -11.53
N CYS A 10 8.24 0.03 -11.51
CA CYS A 10 6.91 -0.30 -10.95
C CYS A 10 6.12 -1.30 -11.80
N THR A 11 6.61 -1.64 -13.00
CA THR A 11 5.94 -2.54 -13.94
C THR A 11 6.71 -3.85 -14.16
N THR A 12 7.68 -4.21 -13.30
CA THR A 12 8.36 -5.53 -13.37
C THR A 12 8.15 -6.42 -12.13
N GLY A 13 7.90 -7.73 -12.28
CA GLY A 13 7.95 -8.69 -11.17
C GLY A 13 7.14 -9.99 -11.37
N PHE A 14 6.93 -10.76 -10.30
CA PHE A 14 6.39 -12.13 -10.35
C PHE A 14 5.02 -12.25 -9.67
N ARG A 15 4.15 -13.07 -10.26
CA ARG A 15 2.87 -13.49 -9.68
C ARG A 15 3.08 -14.61 -8.65
N HIS A 16 2.38 -14.54 -7.53
CA HIS A 16 2.39 -15.57 -6.50
C HIS A 16 1.22 -16.55 -6.67
N GLU A 17 1.45 -17.79 -6.25
CA GLU A 17 0.46 -18.87 -6.27
C GLU A 17 -0.43 -18.81 -5.03
N GLY A 18 -1.63 -19.40 -5.14
CA GLY A 18 -2.63 -19.41 -4.08
C GLY A 18 -4.02 -19.01 -4.60
N THR A 19 -5.05 -19.33 -3.82
CA THR A 19 -6.42 -18.93 -4.11
C THR A 19 -6.84 -17.84 -3.12
N PRO A 20 -7.13 -16.62 -3.58
CA PRO A 20 -7.65 -15.58 -2.70
C PRO A 20 -8.94 -16.01 -2.00
N GLN A 21 -9.09 -15.67 -0.71
CA GLN A 21 -10.16 -16.17 0.18
C GLN A 21 -11.16 -15.09 0.61
N GLY A 22 -10.76 -13.82 0.63
CA GLY A 22 -11.66 -12.67 0.74
C GLY A 22 -12.64 -12.53 -0.42
N LYS A 23 -13.47 -11.48 -0.36
CA LYS A 23 -14.61 -11.26 -1.25
C LYS A 23 -14.52 -9.92 -1.96
N ASP A 24 -14.87 -9.90 -3.25
CA ASP A 24 -15.14 -8.66 -3.96
C ASP A 24 -16.43 -8.04 -3.41
N ILE A 25 -16.35 -6.76 -3.02
CA ILE A 25 -17.46 -5.99 -2.46
C ILE A 25 -17.53 -4.62 -3.12
N ARG A 26 -18.60 -3.88 -2.81
CA ARG A 26 -18.69 -2.44 -3.09
C ARG A 26 -18.95 -1.68 -1.80
N ILE A 27 -18.29 -0.55 -1.63
CA ILE A 27 -18.36 0.31 -0.44
C ILE A 27 -19.00 1.67 -0.77
N ALA A 28 -19.26 2.47 0.25
CA ALA A 28 -19.78 3.84 0.12
C ALA A 28 -21.08 3.88 -0.72
N GLY A 29 -22.08 3.09 -0.32
CA GLY A 29 -23.35 2.99 -1.03
C GLY A 29 -23.24 2.34 -2.43
N GLY A 30 -22.19 1.54 -2.66
CA GLY A 30 -21.96 0.87 -3.94
C GLY A 30 -21.16 1.69 -4.94
N LYS A 31 -20.51 2.78 -4.53
CA LYS A 31 -19.74 3.66 -5.41
C LYS A 31 -18.40 3.07 -5.83
N TYR A 32 -17.66 2.48 -4.88
CA TYR A 32 -16.29 2.02 -5.12
C TYR A 32 -16.16 0.51 -4.96
N ALA A 33 -15.40 -0.13 -5.84
CA ALA A 33 -15.04 -1.53 -5.69
C ALA A 33 -13.95 -1.70 -4.63
N ALA A 34 -13.98 -2.83 -3.94
CA ALA A 34 -12.94 -3.22 -2.99
C ALA A 34 -12.93 -4.75 -2.85
N TYR A 35 -11.86 -5.25 -2.24
CA TYR A 35 -11.72 -6.63 -1.84
C TYR A 35 -11.60 -6.70 -0.31
N LEU A 36 -12.50 -7.43 0.33
CA LEU A 36 -12.54 -7.56 1.78
C LEU A 36 -12.04 -8.94 2.20
N ALA A 37 -10.90 -8.98 2.89
CA ALA A 37 -10.38 -10.16 3.54
C ALA A 37 -10.76 -10.14 5.03
N THR A 38 -11.51 -11.15 5.46
CA THR A 38 -12.04 -11.25 6.82
C THR A 38 -11.22 -12.27 7.63
N PRO A 39 -10.72 -11.91 8.82
CA PRO A 39 -9.96 -12.83 9.66
C PRO A 39 -10.82 -14.01 10.14
N PRO A 40 -10.19 -15.18 10.40
CA PRO A 40 -10.85 -16.26 11.13
C PRO A 40 -11.42 -15.76 12.47
N PRO A 41 -12.64 -16.16 12.88
CA PRO A 41 -13.28 -15.64 14.09
C PRO A 41 -12.47 -15.79 15.38
N ASP A 42 -11.67 -16.84 15.48
CA ASP A 42 -10.80 -17.16 16.62
C ASP A 42 -9.54 -16.28 16.71
N LYS A 43 -9.15 -15.62 15.60
CA LYS A 43 -7.99 -14.72 15.52
C LYS A 43 -8.35 -13.25 15.35
N ALA A 44 -9.63 -12.95 15.12
CA ALA A 44 -10.08 -11.60 14.78
C ALA A 44 -9.78 -10.60 15.89
N LYS A 45 -8.93 -9.61 15.59
CA LYS A 45 -8.72 -8.45 16.44
C LYS A 45 -9.98 -7.56 16.37
N LYS A 46 -10.54 -7.25 17.53
CA LYS A 46 -11.79 -6.49 17.62
C LYS A 46 -11.53 -5.02 17.36
N SER A 47 -12.41 -4.36 16.62
CA SER A 47 -12.37 -2.91 16.39
C SER A 47 -11.09 -2.38 15.72
N THR A 48 -10.32 -3.25 15.08
CA THR A 48 -9.13 -2.88 14.28
C THR A 48 -9.29 -3.37 12.86
N ALA A 49 -8.81 -2.58 11.90
CA ALA A 49 -8.73 -2.99 10.50
C ALA A 49 -7.47 -2.46 9.84
N VAL A 50 -7.15 -2.99 8.67
CA VAL A 50 -6.11 -2.51 7.76
C VAL A 50 -6.78 -2.02 6.47
N LEU A 51 -6.57 -0.74 6.14
CA LEU A 51 -6.84 -0.21 4.80
C LEU A 51 -5.64 -0.49 3.91
N TYR A 52 -5.81 -1.29 2.86
CA TYR A 52 -4.77 -1.60 1.91
C TYR A 52 -4.93 -0.72 0.66
N LEU A 53 -3.93 0.15 0.45
CA LEU A 53 -3.79 1.01 -0.72
C LEU A 53 -2.76 0.39 -1.68
N PRO A 54 -3.18 -0.07 -2.87
CA PRO A 54 -2.34 -0.88 -3.74
C PRO A 54 -1.30 -0.09 -4.54
N ASP A 55 -0.44 -0.86 -5.19
CA ASP A 55 0.40 -0.38 -6.29
C ASP A 55 -0.45 -0.15 -7.55
N ILE A 56 0.17 0.29 -8.65
CA ILE A 56 -0.53 0.65 -9.90
C ILE A 56 -1.28 -0.51 -10.58
N MET A 57 -1.15 -1.75 -10.10
CA MET A 57 -1.90 -2.93 -10.57
C MET A 57 -3.19 -3.15 -9.76
N GLY A 58 -3.44 -2.34 -8.72
CA GLY A 58 -4.72 -2.27 -8.03
C GLY A 58 -5.11 -3.56 -7.32
N VAL A 59 -6.33 -4.03 -7.59
CA VAL A 59 -6.91 -5.23 -6.99
C VAL A 59 -6.65 -6.44 -7.90
N TRP A 60 -5.52 -7.12 -7.69
CA TRP A 60 -5.06 -8.25 -8.49
C TRP A 60 -4.58 -9.40 -7.62
N GLN A 61 -4.08 -10.49 -8.23
CA GLN A 61 -3.72 -11.72 -7.50
C GLN A 61 -2.86 -11.45 -6.26
N ASN A 62 -1.71 -10.80 -6.40
CA ASN A 62 -0.76 -10.69 -5.29
C ASN A 62 -1.27 -9.74 -4.21
N SER A 63 -1.97 -8.65 -4.56
CA SER A 63 -2.53 -7.73 -3.57
C SER A 63 -3.68 -8.40 -2.80
N ARG A 64 -4.51 -9.22 -3.45
CA ARG A 64 -5.53 -10.04 -2.77
C ARG A 64 -4.91 -11.05 -1.81
N LEU A 65 -3.87 -11.78 -2.23
CA LEU A 65 -3.16 -12.72 -1.36
C LEU A 65 -2.52 -12.02 -0.14
N LEU A 66 -1.91 -10.85 -0.33
CA LEU A 66 -1.39 -10.08 0.80
C LEU A 66 -2.50 -9.59 1.75
N ALA A 67 -3.66 -9.18 1.22
CA ALA A 67 -4.81 -8.82 2.05
C ALA A 67 -5.31 -10.03 2.87
N ASP A 68 -5.34 -11.22 2.27
CA ASP A 68 -5.68 -12.46 2.97
C ASP A 68 -4.64 -12.82 4.04
N GLU A 69 -3.35 -12.57 3.81
CA GLU A 69 -2.31 -12.78 4.83
C GLU A 69 -2.48 -11.84 6.04
N PHE A 70 -2.86 -10.57 5.83
CA PHE A 70 -3.22 -9.69 6.95
C PHE A 70 -4.43 -10.22 7.73
N ALA A 71 -5.45 -10.73 7.03
CA ALA A 71 -6.60 -11.38 7.65
C ALA A 71 -6.24 -12.66 8.41
N ALA A 72 -5.34 -13.49 7.88
CA ALA A 72 -4.83 -14.67 8.57
C ALA A 72 -4.11 -14.33 9.89
N ASN A 73 -3.59 -13.10 10.01
CA ASN A 73 -2.96 -12.53 11.20
C ASN A 73 -3.93 -11.71 12.07
N GLY A 74 -5.24 -11.82 11.83
CA GLY A 74 -6.28 -11.28 12.71
C GLY A 74 -6.82 -9.91 12.32
N TYR A 75 -6.35 -9.30 11.23
CA TYR A 75 -6.79 -7.97 10.80
C TYR A 75 -7.86 -8.04 9.72
N LEU A 76 -9.05 -7.47 9.96
CA LEU A 76 -9.98 -7.16 8.87
C LEU A 76 -9.27 -6.26 7.86
N THR A 77 -9.18 -6.68 6.61
CA THR A 77 -8.38 -5.97 5.61
C THR A 77 -9.23 -5.59 4.41
N LEU A 78 -9.29 -4.29 4.12
CA LEU A 78 -10.00 -3.72 2.98
C LEU A 78 -8.98 -3.27 1.94
N LEU A 79 -8.81 -4.06 0.88
CA LEU A 79 -8.03 -3.72 -0.29
C LEU A 79 -8.87 -2.87 -1.25
N LEU A 80 -8.46 -1.62 -1.41
CA LEU A 80 -9.24 -0.61 -2.12
C LEU A 80 -8.87 -0.57 -3.61
N ASP A 81 -9.88 -0.48 -4.48
CA ASP A 81 -9.67 -0.10 -5.87
C ASP A 81 -9.51 1.42 -5.97
N THR A 82 -8.28 1.89 -5.87
CA THR A 82 -7.93 3.32 -5.96
C THR A 82 -8.04 3.89 -7.37
N PHE A 83 -8.31 3.07 -8.37
CA PHE A 83 -8.28 3.46 -9.79
C PHE A 83 -9.66 3.38 -10.46
N ASN A 84 -10.72 3.13 -9.69
CA ASN A 84 -12.09 3.07 -10.19
C ASN A 84 -12.23 2.13 -11.42
N GLY A 85 -11.70 0.91 -11.31
CA GLY A 85 -11.74 -0.11 -12.34
C GLY A 85 -10.68 0.01 -13.43
N ASP A 86 -9.73 0.94 -13.30
CA ASP A 86 -8.69 1.20 -14.30
C ASP A 86 -7.24 1.00 -13.79
N PRO A 87 -6.92 -0.14 -13.13
CA PRO A 87 -5.54 -0.45 -12.81
C PRO A 87 -4.75 -0.77 -14.08
N ILE A 88 -3.43 -0.63 -14.02
CA ILE A 88 -2.56 -1.08 -15.10
C ILE A 88 -2.58 -2.61 -15.16
N PRO A 89 -2.97 -3.22 -16.30
CA PRO A 89 -2.98 -4.67 -16.42
C PRO A 89 -1.59 -5.27 -16.26
N VAL A 90 -1.47 -6.36 -15.49
CA VAL A 90 -0.21 -7.08 -15.28
C VAL A 90 0.45 -7.50 -16.60
N ARG A 91 -0.35 -7.83 -17.64
CA ARG A 91 0.19 -8.18 -18.96
C ARG A 91 0.82 -6.99 -19.69
N SER A 92 0.26 -5.80 -19.56
CA SER A 92 0.80 -4.57 -20.17
C SER A 92 2.09 -4.14 -19.47
N VAL A 93 2.15 -4.39 -18.16
CA VAL A 93 3.31 -4.31 -17.29
C VAL A 93 4.45 -5.20 -17.81
N ASP A 94 4.18 -6.48 -18.07
CA ASP A 94 5.16 -7.44 -18.59
C ASP A 94 5.66 -7.10 -20.01
N ALA A 95 4.88 -6.35 -20.80
CA ALA A 95 5.17 -6.00 -22.19
C ALA A 95 5.94 -4.68 -22.38
N ASP A 96 6.21 -3.93 -21.30
CA ASP A 96 6.87 -2.61 -21.33
C ASP A 96 6.07 -1.50 -22.05
N GLU A 97 4.76 -1.66 -22.22
CA GLU A 97 3.91 -0.81 -23.08
C GLU A 97 3.21 0.35 -22.33
N VAL A 98 3.61 0.63 -21.09
CA VAL A 98 2.85 1.51 -20.20
C VAL A 98 3.44 2.91 -20.13
N ASN A 99 2.70 3.90 -20.62
CA ASN A 99 3.03 5.31 -20.37
C ASN A 99 2.43 5.77 -19.03
N ILE A 100 3.23 5.65 -17.96
CA ILE A 100 2.81 5.99 -16.59
C ILE A 100 2.30 7.44 -16.47
N PRO A 101 3.00 8.49 -16.98
CA PRO A 101 2.47 9.85 -16.93
C PRO A 101 1.11 10.02 -17.61
N ALA A 102 0.91 9.42 -18.78
CA ALA A 102 -0.36 9.53 -19.50
C ALA A 102 -1.50 8.82 -18.75
N TRP A 103 -1.24 7.62 -18.24
CA TRP A 103 -2.19 6.87 -17.41
C TRP A 103 -2.54 7.63 -16.12
N LEU A 104 -1.58 8.26 -15.45
CA LEU A 104 -1.89 9.11 -14.29
C LEU A 104 -2.77 10.32 -14.65
N ALA A 105 -2.56 10.90 -15.83
CA ALA A 105 -3.26 12.11 -16.26
C ALA A 105 -4.70 11.86 -16.75
N GLY A 106 -5.00 10.70 -17.32
CA GLY A 106 -6.31 10.43 -17.91
C GLY A 106 -6.80 8.98 -17.81
N GLY A 107 -6.06 8.09 -17.15
CA GLY A 107 -6.37 6.66 -17.13
C GLY A 107 -6.12 5.99 -18.48
N SER A 108 -6.63 4.77 -18.65
CA SER A 108 -6.48 4.01 -19.91
C SER A 108 -7.33 4.58 -21.06
N THR A 109 -8.37 5.36 -20.76
CA THR A 109 -9.34 5.88 -21.72
C THR A 109 -9.29 7.41 -21.92
N GLY A 110 -8.53 8.13 -21.09
CA GLY A 110 -8.39 9.59 -21.16
C GLY A 110 -9.38 10.39 -20.29
N ASP A 111 -10.33 9.73 -19.64
CA ASP A 111 -11.39 10.31 -18.82
C ASP A 111 -11.46 9.76 -17.38
N ASN A 112 -10.50 8.94 -16.96
CA ASN A 112 -10.42 8.38 -15.61
C ASN A 112 -9.04 8.65 -14.96
N PRO A 113 -8.73 9.91 -14.60
CA PRO A 113 -7.41 10.29 -14.09
C PRO A 113 -7.09 9.62 -12.75
N HIS A 114 -5.81 9.33 -12.50
CA HIS A 114 -5.30 8.72 -11.25
C HIS A 114 -4.46 9.72 -10.46
N ASN A 115 -5.02 10.91 -10.23
CA ASN A 115 -4.42 12.01 -9.50
C ASN A 115 -5.16 12.30 -8.19
N GLU A 116 -4.73 13.31 -7.44
CA GLU A 116 -5.30 13.64 -6.12
C GLU A 116 -6.81 13.88 -6.16
N PRO A 117 -7.37 14.78 -7.02
CA PRO A 117 -8.83 14.96 -7.11
C PRO A 117 -9.64 13.69 -7.35
N ALA A 118 -9.09 12.72 -8.08
CA ALA A 118 -9.79 11.49 -8.42
C ALA A 118 -9.71 10.44 -7.31
N VAL A 119 -8.54 10.28 -6.69
CA VAL A 119 -8.26 9.21 -5.72
C VAL A 119 -8.60 9.62 -4.29
N ASP A 120 -8.41 10.90 -3.91
CA ASP A 120 -8.64 11.39 -2.55
C ASP A 120 -10.06 11.06 -2.03
N PRO A 121 -11.15 11.26 -2.81
CA PRO A 121 -12.49 10.91 -2.35
C PRO A 121 -12.69 9.41 -2.10
N ILE A 122 -12.02 8.56 -2.89
CA ILE A 122 -12.12 7.10 -2.78
C ILE A 122 -11.54 6.65 -1.44
N VAL A 123 -10.36 7.18 -1.08
CA VAL A 123 -9.66 6.84 0.17
C VAL A 123 -10.43 7.37 1.38
N LYS A 124 -10.92 8.62 1.31
CA LYS A 124 -11.75 9.24 2.35
C LYS A 124 -13.00 8.42 2.65
N ASP A 125 -13.74 8.05 1.61
CA ASP A 125 -14.96 7.26 1.77
C ASP A 125 -14.64 5.85 2.30
N ALA A 126 -13.51 5.24 1.93
CA ALA A 126 -13.08 3.96 2.49
C ALA A 126 -12.74 4.04 3.99
N ILE A 127 -12.02 5.08 4.42
CA ILE A 127 -11.75 5.33 5.85
C ILE A 127 -13.07 5.48 6.61
N LYS A 128 -14.00 6.28 6.07
CA LYS A 128 -15.32 6.50 6.66
C LYS A 128 -16.10 5.18 6.80
N VAL A 129 -16.16 4.37 5.74
CA VAL A 129 -16.83 3.07 5.76
C VAL A 129 -16.24 2.15 6.84
N LEU A 130 -14.91 2.08 6.94
CA LEU A 130 -14.26 1.26 7.98
C LEU A 130 -14.63 1.73 9.39
N LYS A 131 -14.59 3.05 9.66
CA LYS A 131 -14.90 3.59 10.99
C LYS A 131 -16.39 3.49 11.34
N GLU A 132 -17.29 3.81 10.41
CA GLU A 132 -18.73 3.94 10.66
C GLU A 132 -19.50 2.63 10.45
N GLU A 133 -19.27 1.91 9.34
CA GLU A 133 -20.02 0.70 9.00
C GLU A 133 -19.40 -0.56 9.61
N TYR A 134 -18.07 -0.65 9.64
CA TYR A 134 -17.35 -1.79 10.22
C TYR A 134 -16.97 -1.57 11.71
N GLY A 135 -17.30 -0.42 12.28
CA GLY A 135 -17.08 -0.12 13.70
C GLY A 135 -15.61 -0.08 14.11
N VAL A 136 -14.69 0.16 13.17
CA VAL A 136 -13.25 0.24 13.42
C VAL A 136 -12.94 1.44 14.31
N LYS A 137 -12.18 1.21 15.38
CA LYS A 137 -11.72 2.24 16.32
C LYS A 137 -10.27 2.62 16.04
N LYS A 138 -9.40 1.64 15.82
CA LYS A 138 -8.02 1.85 15.37
C LYS A 138 -7.82 1.32 13.95
N LEU A 139 -7.38 2.18 13.05
CA LEU A 139 -7.20 1.87 11.64
C LEU A 139 -5.70 1.87 11.29
N GLY A 140 -5.19 0.70 10.93
CA GLY A 140 -3.93 0.59 10.22
C GLY A 140 -4.13 0.90 8.75
N ALA A 141 -3.09 1.38 8.08
CA ALA A 141 -3.05 1.41 6.63
C ALA A 141 -1.73 0.86 6.11
N VAL A 142 -1.79 0.17 4.97
CA VAL A 142 -0.63 -0.25 4.20
C VAL A 142 -0.64 0.43 2.83
N GLY A 143 0.48 1.02 2.45
CA GLY A 143 0.65 1.71 1.17
C GLY A 143 1.80 1.09 0.38
N TYR A 144 1.48 0.46 -0.75
CA TYR A 144 2.47 -0.16 -1.63
C TYR A 144 2.70 0.70 -2.87
N CYS A 145 3.95 1.06 -3.18
CA CYS A 145 4.27 1.90 -4.35
C CYS A 145 3.43 3.20 -4.36
N PHE A 146 2.47 3.29 -5.29
CA PHE A 146 1.57 4.42 -5.46
C PHE A 146 0.67 4.65 -4.24
N GLY A 147 0.19 3.57 -3.61
CA GLY A 147 -0.63 3.64 -2.41
C GLY A 147 0.07 4.29 -1.21
N ALA A 148 1.41 4.37 -1.20
CA ALA A 148 2.16 5.06 -0.16
C ALA A 148 1.85 6.56 -0.10
N LYS A 149 1.69 7.21 -1.27
CA LYS A 149 1.27 8.62 -1.36
C LYS A 149 -0.03 8.84 -0.59
N TYR A 150 -1.04 8.06 -0.94
CA TYR A 150 -2.39 8.26 -0.41
C TYR A 150 -2.51 7.82 1.05
N LEU A 151 -1.69 6.86 1.50
CA LEU A 151 -1.59 6.57 2.93
C LEU A 151 -1.11 7.80 3.69
N VAL A 152 0.03 8.37 3.28
CA VAL A 152 0.67 9.50 3.99
C VAL A 152 -0.25 10.73 3.94
N ARG A 153 -0.83 11.02 2.77
CA ARG A 153 -1.74 12.14 2.56
C ARG A 153 -2.99 12.06 3.43
N HIS A 154 -3.59 10.88 3.56
CA HIS A 154 -4.82 10.67 4.33
C HIS A 154 -4.56 10.20 5.76
N PHE A 155 -3.30 10.22 6.23
CA PHE A 155 -2.94 9.70 7.53
C PHE A 155 -3.80 10.33 8.64
N ASN A 156 -3.84 11.65 8.66
CA ASN A 156 -4.54 12.42 9.70
C ASN A 156 -6.07 12.48 9.52
N GLU A 157 -6.63 11.77 8.54
CA GLU A 157 -8.08 11.72 8.29
C GLU A 157 -8.75 10.49 8.90
N GLY A 158 -8.01 9.69 9.68
CA GLY A 158 -8.54 8.56 10.44
C GLY A 158 -7.65 7.32 10.47
N ILE A 159 -6.45 7.39 9.88
CA ILE A 159 -5.44 6.34 9.99
C ILE A 159 -4.63 6.58 11.26
N ASP A 160 -4.48 5.54 12.06
CA ASP A 160 -3.80 5.58 13.35
C ASP A 160 -2.34 5.10 13.22
N VAL A 161 -2.07 4.14 12.32
CA VAL A 161 -0.74 3.52 12.13
C VAL A 161 -0.49 3.25 10.65
N GLY A 162 0.68 3.65 10.15
CA GLY A 162 1.06 3.47 8.75
C GLY A 162 2.16 2.43 8.54
N TYR A 163 2.08 1.69 7.43
CA TYR A 163 3.18 0.91 6.88
C TYR A 163 3.33 1.16 5.38
N LEU A 164 4.54 1.49 4.94
CA LEU A 164 4.89 1.75 3.55
C LEU A 164 5.83 0.65 3.04
N ALA A 165 5.59 0.17 1.83
CA ALA A 165 6.53 -0.69 1.14
C ALA A 165 6.89 -0.09 -0.23
N HIS A 166 8.20 0.08 -0.47
CA HIS A 166 8.78 0.67 -1.68
C HIS A 166 7.98 1.91 -2.15
N PRO A 167 7.94 2.99 -1.34
CA PRO A 167 7.01 4.10 -1.53
C PRO A 167 7.29 4.93 -2.78
N SER A 168 6.24 5.50 -3.36
CA SER A 168 6.31 6.44 -4.49
C SER A 168 5.42 7.66 -4.25
N PHE A 169 5.77 8.80 -4.85
CA PHE A 169 5.06 10.09 -4.75
C PHE A 169 4.82 10.64 -3.34
N VAL A 170 5.57 10.24 -2.33
CA VAL A 170 5.37 10.76 -0.96
C VAL A 170 5.80 12.22 -0.91
N ASN A 171 4.90 13.13 -0.53
CA ASN A 171 5.25 14.53 -0.29
C ASN A 171 5.97 14.67 1.06
N ALA A 172 6.99 15.53 1.11
CA ALA A 172 7.79 15.74 2.31
C ALA A 172 6.98 16.44 3.42
N ASP A 173 6.14 17.41 3.06
CA ASP A 173 5.32 18.17 4.01
C ASP A 173 4.18 17.31 4.57
N GLU A 174 3.56 16.47 3.72
CA GLU A 174 2.54 15.50 4.17
C GLU A 174 3.16 14.47 5.12
N LEU A 175 4.36 13.98 4.81
CA LEU A 175 5.09 13.06 5.68
C LEU A 175 5.45 13.71 7.02
N ALA A 176 5.90 14.97 7.02
CA ALA A 176 6.19 15.71 8.25
C ALA A 176 4.94 15.90 9.12
N ALA A 177 3.77 16.03 8.47
CA ALA A 177 2.50 16.30 9.13
C ALA A 177 1.83 15.08 9.77
N ILE A 178 2.24 13.84 9.49
CA ILE A 178 1.57 12.65 10.04
C ILE A 178 1.57 12.64 11.58
N ASN A 179 0.48 12.21 12.21
CA ASN A 179 0.33 12.25 13.67
C ASN A 179 0.43 10.88 14.35
N GLY A 180 0.96 9.88 13.66
CA GLY A 180 1.09 8.53 14.20
C GLY A 180 2.36 7.80 13.73
N PRO A 181 2.57 6.59 14.26
CA PRO A 181 3.73 5.76 13.94
C PRO A 181 3.71 5.28 12.48
N ILE A 182 4.86 5.32 11.82
CA ILE A 182 5.03 4.81 10.45
C ILE A 182 6.23 3.86 10.29
N SER A 183 6.01 2.71 9.63
CA SER A 183 7.09 1.77 9.28
C SER A 183 7.30 1.72 7.77
N ILE A 184 8.56 1.61 7.33
CA ILE A 184 8.95 1.71 5.92
C ILE A 184 9.85 0.54 5.56
N ALA A 185 9.42 -0.27 4.58
CA ALA A 185 10.22 -1.32 3.97
C ALA A 185 10.78 -0.82 2.63
N ALA A 186 12.09 -0.54 2.61
CA ALA A 186 12.79 0.03 1.47
C ALA A 186 13.63 -1.03 0.72
N ALA A 187 13.74 -0.87 -0.58
CA ALA A 187 14.58 -1.71 -1.44
C ALA A 187 15.94 -1.03 -1.71
N GLU A 188 17.02 -1.81 -1.74
CA GLU A 188 18.37 -1.32 -2.01
C GLU A 188 18.51 -0.70 -3.40
N THR A 189 18.02 -1.38 -4.43
CA THR A 189 18.14 -0.92 -5.83
C THR A 189 16.83 -0.29 -6.30
N ASP A 190 16.26 0.59 -5.48
CA ASP A 190 15.04 1.32 -5.78
C ASP A 190 15.37 2.71 -6.34
N HIS A 191 15.15 2.92 -7.64
CA HIS A 191 15.39 4.21 -8.28
C HIS A 191 14.31 5.25 -7.96
N ILE A 192 13.16 4.84 -7.40
CA ILE A 192 12.05 5.72 -7.01
C ILE A 192 12.23 6.21 -5.57
N PHE A 193 12.74 5.34 -4.72
CA PHE A 193 13.12 5.65 -3.34
C PHE A 193 14.62 5.41 -3.11
N PRO A 194 15.51 6.14 -3.82
CA PRO A 194 16.96 5.96 -3.74
C PRO A 194 17.52 6.47 -2.41
N PRO A 195 18.78 6.16 -2.07
CA PRO A 195 19.40 6.54 -0.79
C PRO A 195 19.18 8.00 -0.39
N GLU A 196 19.28 8.95 -1.31
CA GLU A 196 19.10 10.38 -1.03
C GLU A 196 17.68 10.67 -0.51
N LYS A 197 16.67 10.03 -1.12
CA LYS A 197 15.27 10.15 -0.73
C LYS A 197 14.96 9.40 0.56
N ARG A 198 15.59 8.24 0.76
CA ARG A 198 15.49 7.50 2.03
C ARG A 198 16.02 8.33 3.20
N HIS A 199 17.20 8.93 3.04
CA HIS A 199 17.79 9.79 4.07
C HIS A 199 16.97 11.06 4.30
N GLU A 200 16.40 11.68 3.25
CA GLU A 200 15.46 12.81 3.40
C GLU A 200 14.23 12.41 4.23
N THR A 201 13.66 11.23 3.99
CA THR A 201 12.57 10.67 4.81
C THR A 201 12.98 10.45 6.25
N GLU A 202 14.14 9.84 6.50
CA GLU A 202 14.67 9.62 7.86
C GLU A 202 14.85 10.95 8.61
N ASP A 203 15.45 11.94 7.95
CA ASP A 203 15.62 13.29 8.48
C ASP A 203 14.29 13.95 8.85
N ILE A 204 13.28 13.85 7.98
CA ILE A 204 11.94 14.41 8.24
C ILE A 204 11.32 13.74 9.47
N LEU A 205 11.33 12.41 9.53
CA LEU A 205 10.71 11.67 10.63
C LEU A 205 11.42 11.94 11.96
N LEU A 206 12.76 11.97 11.95
CA LEU A 206 13.58 12.28 13.12
C LEU A 206 13.34 13.72 13.62
N ARG A 207 13.44 14.72 12.75
CA ARG A 207 13.29 16.14 13.12
C ARG A 207 11.89 16.47 13.65
N ASN A 208 10.88 15.75 13.19
CA ASN A 208 9.50 15.94 13.64
C ASN A 208 9.10 15.01 14.80
N GLY A 209 10.07 14.30 15.41
CA GLY A 209 9.85 13.46 16.58
C GLY A 209 8.86 12.32 16.35
N LYS A 210 8.77 11.80 15.12
CA LYS A 210 7.85 10.72 14.78
C LYS A 210 8.40 9.40 15.32
N THR A 211 7.50 8.50 15.70
CA THR A 211 7.86 7.09 15.92
C THR A 211 7.95 6.40 14.57
N TYR A 212 9.12 5.88 14.21
CA TYR A 212 9.29 5.22 12.92
C TYR A 212 10.23 4.02 12.96
N GLN A 213 10.05 3.15 11.97
CA GLN A 213 10.98 2.07 11.62
C GLN A 213 11.28 2.18 10.13
N LEU A 214 12.56 2.15 9.75
CA LEU A 214 12.96 2.01 8.35
C LEU A 214 13.89 0.81 8.21
N THR A 215 13.53 -0.12 7.35
CA THR A 215 14.33 -1.31 7.06
C THR A 215 14.73 -1.29 5.59
N LEU A 216 16.02 -1.43 5.32
CA LEU A 216 16.56 -1.56 3.96
C LEU A 216 16.81 -3.04 3.65
N PHE A 217 16.23 -3.53 2.56
CA PHE A 217 16.44 -4.88 2.06
C PHE A 217 17.41 -4.88 0.88
N SER A 218 18.53 -5.59 1.02
CA SER A 218 19.53 -5.78 -0.04
C SER A 218 19.02 -6.68 -1.16
N LYS A 219 19.55 -6.52 -2.38
CA LYS A 219 19.32 -7.37 -3.56
C LYS A 219 17.87 -7.41 -4.06
N VAL A 220 17.09 -6.40 -3.68
CA VAL A 220 15.73 -6.22 -4.15
C VAL A 220 15.54 -4.81 -4.69
N ALA A 221 14.63 -4.72 -5.66
CA ALA A 221 14.28 -3.48 -6.35
C ALA A 221 12.86 -3.02 -5.94
N HIS A 222 12.41 -1.94 -6.55
CA HIS A 222 11.05 -1.44 -6.36
C HIS A 222 10.00 -2.55 -6.60
N GLY A 223 8.94 -2.58 -5.79
CA GLY A 223 7.88 -3.58 -5.90
C GLY A 223 8.17 -4.92 -5.23
N PHE A 224 9.32 -5.12 -4.58
CA PHE A 224 9.71 -6.41 -4.01
C PHE A 224 8.69 -6.98 -3.00
N ALA A 225 8.02 -6.13 -2.21
CA ALA A 225 7.07 -6.61 -1.21
C ALA A 225 5.82 -7.23 -1.84
N VAL A 226 5.48 -6.86 -3.08
CA VAL A 226 4.31 -7.39 -3.81
C VAL A 226 4.71 -8.38 -4.90
N ARG A 227 5.81 -8.16 -5.62
CA ARG A 227 6.13 -8.83 -6.89
C ARG A 227 7.52 -9.47 -6.94
N SER A 228 8.08 -9.84 -5.80
CA SER A 228 9.36 -10.58 -5.76
C SER A 228 9.29 -11.94 -6.46
N ASP A 229 10.39 -12.31 -7.13
CA ASP A 229 10.65 -13.66 -7.61
C ASP A 229 10.87 -14.60 -6.43
N VAL A 230 9.83 -15.35 -6.05
CA VAL A 230 9.91 -16.26 -4.89
C VAL A 230 10.78 -17.49 -5.16
N SER A 231 11.20 -17.73 -6.41
CA SER A 231 12.19 -18.77 -6.72
C SER A 231 13.62 -18.37 -6.31
N LYS A 232 13.88 -17.05 -6.21
CA LYS A 232 15.15 -16.50 -5.74
C LYS A 232 15.12 -16.32 -4.23
N ARG A 233 16.05 -16.96 -3.54
CA ARG A 233 16.09 -17.01 -2.06
C ARG A 233 16.10 -15.62 -1.43
N GLU A 234 16.93 -14.70 -1.92
CA GLU A 234 17.05 -13.35 -1.38
C GLU A 234 15.77 -12.52 -1.56
N GLN A 235 15.11 -12.63 -2.71
CA GLN A 235 13.88 -11.89 -2.97
C GLN A 235 12.71 -12.46 -2.17
N LYS A 236 12.61 -13.79 -2.08
CA LYS A 236 11.64 -14.47 -1.21
C LYS A 236 11.80 -14.01 0.24
N TRP A 237 13.02 -14.09 0.78
CA TRP A 237 13.30 -13.69 2.15
C TRP A 237 12.94 -12.21 2.39
N ALA A 238 13.36 -11.30 1.52
CA ALA A 238 13.05 -9.88 1.66
C ALA A 238 11.54 -9.60 1.62
N LYS A 239 10.80 -10.27 0.72
CA LYS A 239 9.33 -10.17 0.67
C LYS A 239 8.69 -10.63 1.99
N GLU A 240 9.08 -11.79 2.49
CA GLU A 240 8.53 -12.36 3.73
C GLU A 240 8.85 -11.45 4.92
N GLN A 241 10.09 -10.97 5.03
CA GLN A 241 10.49 -10.07 6.11
C GLN A 241 9.81 -8.71 6.05
N ALA A 242 9.58 -8.15 4.86
CA ALA A 242 8.80 -6.92 4.71
C ALA A 242 7.35 -7.13 5.20
N PHE A 243 6.73 -8.27 4.88
CA PHE A 243 5.41 -8.59 5.42
C PHE A 243 5.43 -8.77 6.95
N TYR A 244 6.41 -9.49 7.49
CA TYR A 244 6.55 -9.64 8.94
C TYR A 244 6.80 -8.31 9.65
N GLN A 245 7.56 -7.40 9.04
CA GLN A 245 7.73 -6.03 9.54
C GLN A 245 6.36 -5.33 9.68
N ALA A 246 5.48 -5.43 8.69
CA ALA A 246 4.13 -4.86 8.77
C ALA A 246 3.32 -5.47 9.93
N ILE A 247 3.33 -6.79 10.08
CA ILE A 247 2.58 -7.49 11.14
C ILE A 247 3.11 -7.14 12.54
N VAL A 248 4.44 -7.15 12.73
CA VAL A 248 5.06 -6.78 14.01
C VAL A 248 4.75 -5.33 14.34
N TRP A 249 4.85 -4.43 13.36
CA TRP A 249 4.52 -3.02 13.55
C TRP A 249 3.05 -2.82 13.95
N PHE A 250 2.13 -3.48 13.28
CA PHE A 250 0.71 -3.40 13.61
C PHE A 250 0.36 -4.06 14.93
N ASN A 251 1.04 -5.13 15.33
CA ASN A 251 0.83 -5.71 16.65
C ASN A 251 1.26 -4.76 17.77
N GLU A 252 2.31 -3.96 17.57
CA GLU A 252 2.76 -2.99 18.56
C GLU A 252 1.80 -1.79 18.67
N TYR A 253 1.35 -1.23 17.54
CA TYR A 253 0.70 0.09 17.54
C TYR A 253 -0.83 0.07 17.32
N LEU A 254 -1.41 -1.03 16.82
CA LEU A 254 -2.87 -1.12 16.58
C LEU A 254 -3.67 -1.82 17.69
N GLU A 255 -3.05 -2.23 18.79
CA GLU A 255 -3.79 -2.81 19.94
C GLU A 255 -4.74 -1.83 20.64
#